data_AF-A0A7C3TTD1-F1
#
_entry.id   AF-A0A7C3TTD1-F1
#
_cell.length_a   1.000
_cell.length_b   1.000
_cell.length_c   1.000
_cell.angle_alpha   90.00
_cell.angle_beta   90.00
_cell.angle_gamma   90.00
#
_symmetry.space_group_name_H-M   'P 1'
#
loop_
_entity.id
_entity.type
_entity.pdbx_description
1 polymer ?
#
loop_
_entity_poly.entity_id
_entity_poly.type
_entity_poly.pdbx_seq_one_letter_code
_entity_poly.pdbx_strand_id
1 'polypeptide(L)'
;MGYLVDSSIRCGNACDVQVSVDADIVEVSFAPDPHGGPECMWFCFRLVPVAPTQARQVRLVLKNVQNMLGGNQPGNIRPVV
;
A
#
# COMPACT_ATOMS: atom_id res chain seq x y z
N MET A 1 6.64 -15.68 6.98
CA MET A 1 5.74 -16.31 5.98
C MET A 1 4.73 -15.26 5.60
N GLY A 2 4.64 -14.85 4.34
CA GLY A 2 3.95 -13.59 4.08
C GLY A 2 3.68 -13.29 2.61
N TYR A 3 3.29 -12.05 2.41
CA TYR A 3 3.03 -11.45 1.12
C TYR A 3 4.20 -10.57 0.69
N LEU A 4 4.31 -10.38 -0.61
CA LEU A 4 5.20 -9.41 -1.24
C LEU A 4 4.37 -8.37 -1.98
N VAL A 5 4.80 -7.11 -1.93
CA VAL A 5 4.23 -6.03 -2.73
C VAL A 5 5.02 -5.92 -4.02
N ASP A 6 4.34 -6.09 -5.15
CA ASP A 6 4.87 -5.99 -6.49
C ASP A 6 4.33 -4.73 -7.19
N SER A 7 5.19 -3.74 -7.36
CA SER A 7 4.90 -2.53 -8.14
C SER A 7 5.45 -2.60 -9.57
N SER A 8 5.96 -3.74 -10.04
CA SER A 8 6.46 -3.94 -11.41
C SER A 8 5.33 -4.20 -12.43
N ILE A 9 4.19 -3.55 -12.22
CA ILE A 9 2.98 -3.66 -13.04
C ILE A 9 2.77 -2.38 -13.84
N ARG A 10 1.88 -2.43 -14.84
CA ARG A 10 1.48 -1.24 -15.58
C ARG A 10 0.92 -0.21 -14.60
N CYS A 11 1.47 1.01 -14.66
CA CYS A 11 1.15 2.06 -13.70
C CYS A 11 1.36 1.56 -12.27
N GLY A 12 2.48 0.94 -11.93
CA GLY A 12 2.79 0.60 -10.55
C GLY A 12 3.35 1.81 -9.80
N ASN A 13 2.89 2.04 -8.59
CA ASN A 13 3.41 3.06 -7.69
C ASN A 13 3.22 2.65 -6.23
N ALA A 14 4.34 2.33 -5.58
CA ALA A 14 4.45 2.14 -4.14
C ALA A 14 5.93 2.25 -3.75
N CYS A 15 6.22 2.90 -2.62
CA CYS A 15 7.51 2.99 -1.98
C CYS A 15 7.36 2.85 -0.46
N ASP A 16 8.50 2.80 0.26
CA ASP A 16 8.56 2.62 1.72
C ASP A 16 7.62 1.50 2.22
N VAL A 17 7.64 0.36 1.52
CA VAL A 17 6.74 -0.75 1.81
C VAL A 17 7.26 -1.54 2.99
N GLN A 18 6.36 -1.84 3.94
CA GLN A 18 6.60 -2.82 5.00
C GLN A 18 5.42 -3.77 5.10
N VAL A 19 5.71 -5.06 5.18
CA VAL A 19 4.72 -6.12 5.35
C VAL A 19 4.98 -6.80 6.69
N SER A 20 3.96 -6.81 7.54
CA SER A 20 3.97 -7.52 8.82
C SER A 20 2.77 -8.47 8.88
N VAL A 21 2.90 -9.53 9.67
CA VAL A 21 1.83 -10.49 9.89
C VAL A 21 1.63 -10.57 11.40
N ASP A 22 0.43 -10.22 11.84
CA ASP A 22 0.01 -10.31 13.23
C ASP A 22 -1.25 -11.18 13.28
N ALA A 23 -1.13 -12.35 13.90
CA ALA A 23 -2.19 -13.36 14.04
C ALA A 23 -3.00 -13.60 12.74
N ASP A 24 -4.14 -12.94 12.60
CA ASP A 24 -5.10 -13.11 11.51
C ASP A 24 -5.09 -11.98 10.45
N ILE A 25 -4.24 -10.97 10.64
CA ILE A 25 -4.14 -9.79 9.76
C ILE A 25 -2.74 -9.72 9.16
N VAL A 26 -2.70 -9.55 7.83
CA VAL A 26 -1.50 -9.06 7.14
C VAL A 26 -1.62 -7.55 7.01
N GLU A 27 -0.70 -6.83 7.64
CA GLU A 27 -0.62 -5.38 7.50
C GLU A 27 0.42 -5.03 6.43
N VAL A 28 -0.04 -4.29 5.42
CA VAL A 28 0.79 -3.75 4.34
C VAL A 28 0.78 -2.24 4.49
N SER A 29 1.88 -1.69 4.99
CA SER A 29 2.08 -0.24 5.05
C SER A 29 2.93 0.23 3.89
N PHE A 30 2.52 1.32 3.24
CA PHE A 30 3.16 1.82 2.03
C PHE A 30 2.96 3.34 1.88
N ALA A 31 3.80 3.98 1.09
CA ALA A 31 3.58 5.32 0.56
C ALA A 31 3.53 5.26 -0.98
N PRO A 32 2.87 6.20 -1.67
CA PRO A 32 3.08 6.38 -3.10
C PRO A 32 4.40 7.12 -3.33
N ASP A 33 5.15 6.75 -4.36
CA ASP A 33 6.33 7.47 -4.81
C ASP A 33 5.90 8.77 -5.52
N PRO A 34 6.41 9.95 -5.10
CA PRO A 34 6.17 11.20 -5.81
C PRO A 34 7.03 11.37 -7.07
N HIS A 35 7.96 10.43 -7.34
CA HIS A 35 8.89 10.44 -8.48
C HIS A 35 9.67 11.76 -8.63
N GLY A 36 10.11 12.31 -7.49
CA GLY A 36 10.85 13.58 -7.41
C GLY A 36 9.98 14.83 -7.28
N GLY A 37 8.66 14.69 -7.33
CA GLY A 37 7.71 15.78 -7.04
C GLY A 37 7.52 16.04 -5.54
N PRO A 38 6.87 17.16 -5.17
CA PRO A 38 6.52 17.44 -3.78
C PRO A 38 5.26 16.70 -3.30
N GLU A 39 4.42 16.20 -4.21
CA GLU A 39 3.11 15.64 -3.89
C GLU A 39 2.94 14.23 -4.49
N CYS A 40 2.14 13.40 -3.81
CA CYS A 40 1.74 12.06 -4.24
C CYS A 40 0.30 12.10 -4.76
N MET A 41 -0.02 11.40 -5.85
CA MET A 41 -1.38 11.42 -6.41
C MET A 41 -2.11 10.08 -6.35
N TRP A 42 -1.41 8.98 -6.58
CA TRP A 42 -2.03 7.67 -6.78
C TRP A 42 -1.07 6.56 -6.36
N PHE A 43 -1.61 5.42 -5.95
CA PHE A 43 -0.86 4.19 -5.66
C PHE A 43 -1.44 3.04 -6.47
N CYS A 44 -0.60 2.08 -6.84
CA CYS A 44 -1.03 0.85 -7.50
C CYS A 44 0.06 -0.20 -7.30
N PHE A 45 -0.33 -1.35 -6.78
CA PHE A 45 0.57 -2.47 -6.60
C PHE A 45 -0.23 -3.76 -6.54
N ARG A 46 0.45 -4.87 -6.77
CA ARG A 46 -0.08 -6.21 -6.59
C ARG A 46 0.42 -6.77 -5.26
N LEU A 47 -0.46 -7.40 -4.50
CA LEU A 47 -0.07 -8.18 -3.33
C LEU A 47 0.04 -9.66 -3.73
N VAL A 48 1.24 -10.23 -3.63
CA VAL A 48 1.55 -11.60 -4.08
C VAL A 48 1.83 -12.49 -2.87
N PRO A 49 1.09 -13.60 -2.67
CA PRO A 49 1.42 -14.56 -1.63
C PRO A 49 2.74 -15.26 -1.99
N VAL A 50 3.73 -15.23 -1.10
CA VAL A 50 5.03 -15.92 -1.30
C VAL A 50 5.24 -17.08 -0.33
N ALA A 51 4.38 -17.20 0.69
CA ALA A 51 4.30 -18.36 1.56
C ALA A 51 2.86 -18.52 2.08
N PRO A 52 2.47 -19.73 2.53
CA PRO A 52 1.20 -19.92 3.23
C PRO A 52 1.08 -19.01 4.45
N THR A 53 -0.10 -18.44 4.66
CA THR A 53 -0.44 -17.63 5.83
C THR A 53 -1.82 -18.03 6.34
N GLN A 54 -2.02 -17.95 7.65
CA GLN A 54 -3.34 -18.16 8.27
C GLN A 54 -4.17 -16.87 8.33
N ALA A 55 -3.58 -15.74 7.92
CA ALA A 55 -4.26 -14.46 7.91
C ALA A 55 -5.49 -14.50 6.99
N ARG A 56 -6.59 -13.95 7.50
CA ARG A 56 -7.89 -13.89 6.84
C ARG A 56 -8.23 -12.50 6.34
N GLN A 57 -7.48 -11.50 6.77
CA GLN A 57 -7.69 -10.11 6.43
C GLN A 57 -6.38 -9.46 6.01
N VAL A 58 -6.50 -8.47 5.13
CA VAL A 58 -5.40 -7.59 4.74
C VAL A 58 -5.77 -6.19 5.20
N ARG A 59 -4.90 -5.58 5.99
CA ARG A 59 -4.98 -4.16 6.35
C ARG A 59 -4.00 -3.38 5.49
N LEU A 60 -4.53 -2.44 4.72
CA LEU A 60 -3.72 -1.50 3.93
C LEU A 60 -3.55 -0.21 4.73
N VAL A 61 -2.31 0.20 4.99
CA VAL A 61 -1.97 1.41 5.75
C VAL A 61 -1.22 2.38 4.83
N LEU A 62 -1.90 3.45 4.42
CA LEU A 62 -1.29 4.53 3.64
C LEU A 62 -0.51 5.46 4.57
N LYS A 63 0.82 5.46 4.42
CA LYS A 63 1.72 6.38 5.10
C LYS A 63 1.65 7.76 4.46
N ASN A 64 1.99 8.79 5.25
CA ASN A 64 2.14 10.17 4.77
C ASN A 64 0.94 10.70 4.00
N VAL A 65 -0.28 10.39 4.45
CA VAL A 65 -1.54 10.79 3.78
C VAL A 65 -1.60 12.30 3.53
N GLN A 66 -0.95 13.11 4.37
CA GLN A 66 -0.85 14.56 4.21
C GLN A 66 -0.19 14.99 2.89
N ASN A 67 0.62 14.11 2.28
CA ASN A 67 1.31 14.33 1.02
C ASN A 67 0.46 14.01 -0.21
N MET A 68 -0.80 13.58 -0.03
CA MET A 68 -1.70 13.26 -1.13
C MET A 68 -2.34 14.53 -1.70
N LEU A 69 -2.08 14.79 -2.99
CA LEU A 69 -2.70 15.88 -3.73
C LEU A 69 -4.21 15.68 -3.82
N GLY A 70 -4.98 16.68 -3.37
CA GLY A 70 -6.44 16.66 -3.44
C GLY A 70 -7.14 15.64 -2.54
N GLY A 71 -6.40 14.87 -1.73
CA GLY A 71 -6.91 13.76 -0.94
C GLY A 71 -6.31 13.64 0.46
N ASN A 72 -5.67 14.69 0.98
CA ASN A 72 -4.95 14.65 2.25
C ASN A 72 -5.81 14.42 3.51
N GLN A 73 -7.14 14.48 3.37
CA GLN A 73 -8.10 14.05 4.38
C GLN A 73 -8.40 12.56 4.17
N PRO A 74 -8.05 11.65 5.11
CA PRO A 74 -8.25 10.21 4.95
C PRO A 74 -9.68 9.82 4.57
N GLY A 75 -10.69 10.54 5.07
CA GLY A 75 -12.11 10.29 4.77
C GLY A 75 -12.50 10.51 3.29
N ASN A 76 -11.67 11.21 2.52
CA ASN A 76 -11.89 11.44 1.09
C ASN A 76 -11.28 10.33 0.22
N ILE A 77 -10.48 9.43 0.79
CA ILE A 77 -9.80 8.35 0.07
C ILE A 77 -10.70 7.11 0.08
N ARG A 78 -11.04 6.60 -1.10
CA ARG A 78 -11.69 5.30 -1.25
C ARG A 78 -10.82 4.38 -2.10
N PRO A 79 -10.44 3.20 -1.59
CA PRO A 79 -9.72 2.24 -2.41
C PRO A 79 -10.62 1.81 -3.57
N VAL A 80 -10.07 1.84 -4.78
CA VAL A 80 -10.68 1.21 -5.95
C VAL A 80 -10.08 -0.20 -6.03
N VAL A 81 -10.93 -1.21 -5.86
CA VAL A 81 -10.56 -2.64 -5.85
C VAL A 81 -10.98 -3.31 -7.13
#